data_AF-X1M5N8-F1
#
_entry.id   AF-X1M5N8-F1
#
_cell.length_a   1.000
_cell.length_b   1.000
_cell.length_c   1.000
_cell.angle_alpha   90.00
_cell.angle_beta   90.00
_cell.angle_gamma   90.00
#
_symmetry.space_group_name_H-M   'P 1'
#
loop_
_entity.id
_entity.type
_entity.pdbx_description
1 polymer ?
#
loop_
_entity_poly.entity_id
_entity_poly.type
_entity_poly.pdbx_seq_one_letter_code
_entity_poly.pdbx_strand_id
1 'polypeptide(L)'
;PTPEPHPIIALQIKAAVRRNGARLIVADPRKIEMTEFAWLWLRHRPGTDVALFNGMMNVIVSEGLYDKKFIEKRTEGFEELKKVVERYTPDYVEGITGAPANEIISAARGYAGAGSASIVYAMGITQHTTGTDNVLALANLAMLTGNVGKEGSGVNPLRGQNNVQGACDLGALPNVFPGYQPVEDKEIREKFERMGSGGMVVMDDNTCMVDIARFFLEFVQDESCGKCVPCRIGTKRMVEILMRITQGEGEAEDIEHLEELARMVKDASLCGLGQTAPNPVLST
;
A
#
# COMPACT_ATOMS: atom_id res chain seq x y z
N PRO A 1 20.23 -2.72 8.30
CA PRO A 1 19.48 -3.01 9.55
C PRO A 1 19.56 -4.49 9.92
N THR A 2 19.99 -4.78 11.16
CA THR A 2 19.96 -6.10 11.79
C THR A 2 18.54 -6.70 11.76
N PRO A 3 18.36 -8.02 11.92
CA PRO A 3 17.03 -8.63 12.08
C PRO A 3 16.30 -8.24 13.39
N GLU A 4 16.88 -7.37 14.20
CA GLU A 4 16.36 -6.90 15.49
C GLU A 4 15.02 -6.15 15.45
N PRO A 5 14.70 -5.28 14.46
CA PRO A 5 13.44 -4.56 14.48
C PRO A 5 12.26 -5.43 14.01
N HIS A 6 12.50 -6.53 13.29
CA HIS A 6 11.44 -7.37 12.70
C HIS A 6 11.78 -8.87 12.75
N PRO A 7 11.92 -9.48 13.95
CA PRO A 7 12.43 -10.84 14.11
C PRO A 7 11.56 -11.89 13.39
N ILE A 8 10.23 -11.73 13.37
CA ILE A 8 9.32 -12.66 12.69
C ILE A 8 9.52 -12.61 11.17
N ILE A 9 9.69 -11.41 10.58
CA ILE A 9 9.97 -11.28 9.14
C ILE A 9 11.36 -11.86 8.83
N ALA A 10 12.35 -11.64 9.69
CA ALA A 10 13.65 -12.25 9.52
C ALA A 10 13.58 -13.79 9.54
N LEU A 11 12.75 -14.39 10.39
CA LEU A 11 12.51 -15.84 10.38
C LEU A 11 11.90 -16.32 9.05
N GLN A 12 10.96 -15.57 8.46
CA GLN A 12 10.39 -15.89 7.16
C GLN A 12 11.44 -15.83 6.05
N ILE A 13 12.30 -14.79 6.04
CA ILE A 13 13.40 -14.69 5.08
C ILE A 13 14.38 -15.87 5.26
N LYS A 14 14.77 -16.18 6.49
CA LYS A 14 15.65 -17.34 6.79
C LYS A 14 15.02 -18.66 6.35
N ALA A 15 13.71 -18.82 6.51
CA ALA A 15 12.97 -19.99 6.04
C ALA A 15 12.97 -20.08 4.51
N ALA A 16 12.73 -18.96 3.80
CA ALA A 16 12.79 -18.92 2.34
C ALA A 16 14.17 -19.34 1.81
N VAL A 17 15.24 -18.88 2.45
CA VAL A 17 16.61 -19.26 2.09
C VAL A 17 16.88 -20.74 2.39
N ARG A 18 16.67 -21.17 3.64
CA ARG A 18 17.08 -22.52 4.11
C ARG A 18 16.18 -23.65 3.62
N ARG A 19 14.88 -23.39 3.46
CA ARG A 19 13.90 -24.43 3.13
C ARG A 19 13.47 -24.39 1.67
N ASN A 20 13.40 -23.20 1.08
CA ASN A 20 12.84 -23.01 -0.26
C ASN A 20 13.93 -22.68 -1.30
N GLY A 21 15.21 -22.62 -0.90
CA GLY A 21 16.34 -22.42 -1.80
C GLY A 21 16.46 -21.01 -2.37
N ALA A 22 15.78 -20.02 -1.79
CA ALA A 22 15.89 -18.63 -2.23
C ALA A 22 17.33 -18.12 -2.01
N ARG A 23 17.85 -17.34 -2.97
CA ARG A 23 19.14 -16.64 -2.82
C ARG A 23 18.92 -15.31 -2.10
N LEU A 24 19.70 -15.06 -1.07
CA LEU A 24 19.64 -13.80 -0.31
C LEU A 24 20.84 -12.91 -0.68
N ILE A 25 20.56 -11.70 -1.14
CA ILE A 25 21.55 -10.63 -1.29
C ILE A 25 21.36 -9.68 -0.10
N VAL A 26 22.43 -9.42 0.66
CA VAL A 26 22.43 -8.43 1.74
C VAL A 26 23.28 -7.24 1.30
N ALA A 27 22.68 -6.07 1.16
CA ALA A 27 23.41 -4.82 0.99
C ALA A 27 23.41 -4.04 2.31
N ASP A 28 24.48 -4.18 3.11
CA ASP A 28 24.66 -3.45 4.37
C ASP A 28 26.18 -3.23 4.59
N PRO A 29 26.64 -2.04 4.98
CA PRO A 29 28.05 -1.79 5.29
C PRO A 29 28.58 -2.64 6.46
N ARG A 30 27.67 -3.10 7.34
CA ARG A 30 27.99 -3.86 8.55
C ARG A 30 27.74 -5.34 8.35
N LYS A 31 28.52 -6.16 9.06
CA LYS A 31 28.25 -7.59 9.18
C LYS A 31 27.10 -7.80 10.16
N ILE A 32 25.88 -8.00 9.64
CA ILE A 32 24.67 -8.30 10.43
C ILE A 32 24.37 -9.81 10.40
N GLU A 33 23.54 -10.31 11.32
CA GLU A 33 23.20 -11.76 11.37
C GLU A 33 22.71 -12.30 10.01
N MET A 34 21.93 -11.53 9.25
CA MET A 34 21.44 -11.95 7.92
C MET A 34 22.57 -12.22 6.91
N THR A 35 23.77 -11.66 7.10
CA THR A 35 24.93 -11.93 6.23
C THR A 35 25.38 -13.39 6.30
N GLU A 36 25.12 -14.10 7.39
CA GLU A 36 25.46 -15.52 7.54
C GLU A 36 24.58 -16.44 6.67
N PHE A 37 23.44 -15.93 6.22
CA PHE A 37 22.48 -16.63 5.35
C PHE A 37 22.56 -16.10 3.91
N ALA A 38 23.37 -15.07 3.65
CA ALA A 38 23.44 -14.41 2.37
C ALA A 38 24.23 -15.26 1.37
N TRP A 39 23.67 -15.40 0.17
CA TRP A 39 24.43 -15.86 -0.99
C TRP A 39 25.49 -14.82 -1.38
N LEU A 40 25.17 -13.53 -1.22
CA LEU A 40 26.08 -12.43 -1.51
C LEU A 40 25.89 -11.29 -0.50
N TRP A 41 26.99 -10.73 0.00
CA TRP A 41 27.00 -9.58 0.89
C TRP A 41 27.69 -8.38 0.24
N LEU A 42 26.90 -7.43 -0.26
CA LEU A 42 27.38 -6.19 -0.87
C LEU A 42 27.73 -5.16 0.21
N ARG A 43 28.98 -5.18 0.66
CA ARG A 43 29.52 -4.29 1.68
C ARG A 43 29.91 -2.91 1.11
N HIS A 44 28.94 -2.21 0.57
CA HIS A 44 29.11 -0.84 0.09
C HIS A 44 29.34 0.16 1.24
N ARG A 45 29.95 1.31 0.94
CA ARG A 45 30.15 2.42 1.88
C ARG A 45 28.79 3.04 2.25
N PRO A 46 28.60 3.50 3.50
CA PRO A 46 27.36 4.18 3.89
C PRO A 46 27.05 5.39 2.99
N GLY A 47 25.80 5.52 2.54
CA GLY A 47 25.34 6.65 1.72
C GLY A 47 25.64 6.52 0.23
N THR A 48 26.15 5.38 -0.24
CA THR A 48 26.41 5.12 -1.67
C THR A 48 25.36 4.20 -2.31
N ASP A 49 24.18 4.05 -1.69
CA ASP A 49 23.11 3.13 -2.09
C ASP A 49 22.60 3.41 -3.51
N VAL A 50 22.31 4.67 -3.87
CA VAL A 50 21.90 5.05 -5.23
C VAL A 50 22.92 4.59 -6.28
N ALA A 51 24.22 4.76 -6.01
CA ALA A 51 25.26 4.34 -6.93
C ALA A 51 25.29 2.82 -7.09
N LEU A 52 25.12 2.08 -5.98
CA LEU A 52 25.05 0.62 -6.00
C LEU A 52 23.87 0.13 -6.86
N PHE A 53 22.67 0.66 -6.63
CA PHE A 53 21.46 0.24 -7.36
C PHE A 53 21.52 0.65 -8.84
N ASN A 54 22.05 1.83 -9.16
CA ASN A 54 22.30 2.23 -10.55
C ASN A 54 23.35 1.33 -11.23
N GLY A 55 24.35 0.86 -10.49
CA GLY A 55 25.30 -0.14 -10.99
C GLY A 55 24.65 -1.47 -11.32
N MET A 56 23.75 -1.94 -10.45
CA MET A 56 22.98 -3.14 -10.75
C MET A 56 22.07 -2.95 -11.97
N MET A 57 21.37 -1.82 -12.06
CA MET A 57 20.52 -1.51 -13.22
C MET A 57 21.33 -1.37 -14.51
N ASN A 58 22.54 -0.78 -14.47
CA ASN A 58 23.44 -0.70 -15.61
C ASN A 58 23.73 -2.09 -16.19
N VAL A 59 24.14 -3.05 -15.34
CA VAL A 59 24.42 -4.43 -15.75
C VAL A 59 23.19 -5.10 -16.38
N ILE A 60 22.02 -4.96 -15.73
CA ILE A 60 20.76 -5.53 -16.23
C ILE A 60 20.41 -4.96 -17.61
N VAL A 61 20.58 -3.65 -17.81
CA VAL A 61 20.31 -2.98 -19.08
C VAL A 61 21.33 -3.37 -20.14
N SER A 62 22.63 -3.36 -19.83
CA SER A 62 23.71 -3.66 -20.77
C SER A 62 23.67 -5.11 -21.26
N GLU A 63 23.24 -6.03 -20.39
CA GLU A 63 23.13 -7.45 -20.73
C GLU A 63 21.74 -7.83 -21.28
N GLY A 64 20.80 -6.88 -21.35
CA GLY A 64 19.45 -7.14 -21.86
C GLY A 64 18.61 -8.07 -20.98
N LEU A 65 18.87 -8.09 -19.67
CA LEU A 65 18.22 -8.97 -18.68
C LEU A 65 16.90 -8.39 -18.12
N TYR A 66 16.50 -7.22 -18.57
CA TYR A 66 15.28 -6.54 -18.12
C TYR A 66 14.01 -7.13 -18.77
N ASP A 67 12.87 -7.00 -18.10
CA ASP A 67 11.59 -7.48 -18.62
C ASP A 67 10.98 -6.48 -19.61
N LYS A 68 11.30 -6.68 -20.90
CA LYS A 68 10.81 -5.84 -22.01
C LYS A 68 9.29 -5.72 -22.03
N LYS A 69 8.57 -6.83 -21.82
CA LYS A 69 7.10 -6.85 -21.92
C LYS A 69 6.46 -6.10 -20.77
N PHE A 70 7.03 -6.24 -19.56
CA PHE A 70 6.56 -5.49 -18.40
C PHE A 70 6.80 -3.99 -18.59
N ILE A 71 8.01 -3.61 -19.02
CA ILE A 71 8.39 -2.21 -19.22
C ILE A 71 7.46 -1.54 -20.23
N GLU A 72 7.28 -2.14 -21.41
CA GLU A 72 6.43 -1.58 -22.47
C GLU A 72 4.97 -1.38 -22.04
N LYS A 73 4.45 -2.22 -21.15
CA LYS A 73 3.02 -2.23 -20.78
C LYS A 73 2.70 -1.48 -19.48
N ARG A 74 3.65 -1.38 -18.56
CA ARG A 74 3.38 -1.04 -17.15
C ARG A 74 4.31 0.03 -16.60
N THR A 75 5.21 0.58 -17.40
CA THR A 75 6.18 1.59 -16.95
C THR A 75 6.28 2.74 -17.94
N GLU A 76 6.87 3.84 -17.49
CA GLU A 76 7.25 4.99 -18.29
C GLU A 76 8.69 5.40 -17.96
N GLY A 77 9.32 6.23 -18.80
CA GLY A 77 10.65 6.80 -18.50
C GLY A 77 11.84 5.85 -18.66
N PHE A 78 11.69 4.71 -19.36
CA PHE A 78 12.76 3.71 -19.50
C PHE A 78 13.99 4.24 -20.27
N GLU A 79 13.79 5.04 -21.32
CA GLU A 79 14.90 5.58 -22.12
C GLU A 79 15.70 6.63 -21.34
N GLU A 80 15.03 7.42 -20.49
CA GLU A 80 15.66 8.34 -19.55
C GLU A 80 16.48 7.57 -18.51
N LEU A 81 15.90 6.52 -17.91
CA LEU A 81 16.61 5.64 -16.99
C LEU A 81 17.85 5.05 -17.64
N LYS A 82 17.75 4.54 -18.86
CA LYS A 82 18.85 3.94 -19.62
C LYS A 82 20.03 4.91 -19.78
N LYS A 83 19.75 6.16 -20.16
CA LYS A 83 20.77 7.23 -20.26
C LYS A 83 21.42 7.53 -18.92
N VAL A 84 20.63 7.56 -17.84
CA VAL A 84 21.15 7.82 -16.49
C VAL A 84 22.06 6.69 -16.02
N VAL A 85 21.66 5.43 -16.21
CA VAL A 85 22.43 4.28 -15.71
C VAL A 85 23.66 3.96 -16.56
N GLU A 86 23.73 4.43 -17.82
CA GLU A 86 24.87 4.17 -18.74
C GLU A 86 26.24 4.49 -18.12
N ARG A 87 26.34 5.62 -17.39
CA ARG A 87 27.59 6.02 -16.73
C ARG A 87 27.95 5.18 -15.50
N TYR A 88 27.01 4.44 -14.93
CA TYR A 88 27.20 3.66 -13.71
C TYR A 88 27.72 2.25 -14.01
N THR A 89 28.83 2.16 -14.73
CA THR A 89 29.49 0.86 -14.96
C THR A 89 29.95 0.23 -13.63
N PRO A 90 30.05 -1.10 -13.54
CA PRO A 90 30.52 -1.77 -12.32
C PRO A 90 31.84 -1.20 -11.77
N ASP A 91 32.81 -0.90 -12.64
CA ASP A 91 34.10 -0.31 -12.23
C ASP A 91 33.95 1.10 -11.65
N TYR A 92 33.10 1.93 -12.27
CA TYR A 92 32.81 3.28 -11.75
C TYR A 92 32.11 3.21 -10.40
N VAL A 93 31.15 2.29 -10.26
CA VAL A 93 30.39 2.08 -9.04
C VAL A 93 31.26 1.49 -7.93
N GLU A 94 32.21 0.60 -8.24
CA GLU A 94 33.19 0.10 -7.27
C GLU A 94 34.03 1.25 -6.68
N GLY A 95 34.46 2.21 -7.50
CA GLY A 95 35.19 3.39 -7.01
C GLY A 95 34.42 4.19 -5.96
N ILE A 96 33.10 4.34 -6.15
CA ILE A 96 32.20 5.08 -5.23
C ILE A 96 31.88 4.24 -4.01
N THR A 97 31.32 3.05 -4.23
CA THR A 97 30.71 2.19 -3.21
C THR A 97 31.75 1.38 -2.44
N GLY A 98 32.91 1.10 -3.02
CA GLY A 98 33.87 0.14 -2.48
C GLY A 98 33.39 -1.32 -2.52
N ALA A 99 32.22 -1.61 -3.10
CA ALA A 99 31.76 -2.97 -3.35
C ALA A 99 32.43 -3.49 -4.64
N PRO A 100 33.03 -4.70 -4.64
CA PRO A 100 33.72 -5.22 -5.81
C PRO A 100 32.82 -5.30 -7.06
N ALA A 101 33.31 -4.86 -8.22
CA ALA A 101 32.54 -4.85 -9.47
C ALA A 101 31.98 -6.23 -9.83
N ASN A 102 32.75 -7.30 -9.60
CA ASN A 102 32.30 -8.67 -9.84
C ASN A 102 31.10 -9.06 -8.97
N GLU A 103 31.06 -8.61 -7.71
CA GLU A 103 29.92 -8.85 -6.82
C GLU A 103 28.68 -8.06 -7.26
N ILE A 104 28.85 -6.80 -7.69
CA ILE A 104 27.75 -5.99 -8.24
C ILE A 104 27.14 -6.68 -9.47
N ILE A 105 27.98 -7.19 -10.38
CA ILE A 105 27.54 -7.95 -11.56
C ILE A 105 26.81 -9.22 -11.14
N SER A 106 27.36 -9.98 -10.19
CA SER A 106 26.71 -11.19 -9.65
C SER A 106 25.35 -10.88 -9.02
N ALA A 107 25.25 -9.81 -8.24
CA ALA A 107 24.01 -9.36 -7.63
C ALA A 107 22.95 -9.01 -8.68
N ALA A 108 23.34 -8.24 -9.69
CA ALA A 108 22.46 -7.79 -10.77
C ALA A 108 21.90 -8.98 -11.57
N ARG A 109 22.78 -9.89 -12.01
CA ARG A 109 22.39 -11.12 -12.71
C ARG A 109 21.54 -12.03 -11.85
N GLY A 110 21.90 -12.19 -10.57
CA GLY A 110 21.16 -13.01 -9.61
C GLY A 110 19.76 -12.48 -9.36
N TYR A 111 19.60 -11.16 -9.21
CA TYR A 111 18.32 -10.50 -9.00
C TYR A 111 17.42 -10.58 -10.25
N ALA A 112 17.94 -10.22 -11.42
CA ALA A 112 17.18 -10.28 -12.67
C ALA A 112 16.82 -11.71 -13.10
N GLY A 113 17.68 -12.70 -12.78
CA GLY A 113 17.46 -14.10 -13.13
C GLY A 113 16.62 -14.91 -12.14
N ALA A 114 16.18 -14.34 -11.01
CA ALA A 114 15.51 -15.08 -9.94
C ALA A 114 14.08 -15.55 -10.27
N GLY A 115 13.49 -15.08 -11.37
CA GLY A 115 12.09 -15.33 -11.73
C GLY A 115 11.09 -14.57 -10.87
N SER A 116 11.25 -14.56 -9.54
CA SER A 116 10.56 -13.65 -8.62
C SER A 116 11.56 -13.17 -7.56
N ALA A 117 11.65 -11.85 -7.37
CA ALA A 117 12.57 -11.24 -6.41
C ALA A 117 11.87 -10.16 -5.58
N SER A 118 12.06 -10.22 -4.27
CA SER A 118 11.53 -9.27 -3.30
C SER A 118 12.65 -8.38 -2.76
N ILE A 119 12.42 -7.07 -2.77
CA ILE A 119 13.26 -6.09 -2.11
C ILE A 119 12.66 -5.81 -0.74
N VAL A 120 13.46 -5.95 0.32
CA VAL A 120 13.04 -5.68 1.70
C VAL A 120 13.98 -4.64 2.31
N TYR A 121 13.44 -3.53 2.79
CA TYR A 121 14.23 -2.48 3.43
C TYR A 121 13.48 -1.83 4.59
N ALA A 122 14.19 -1.07 5.42
CA ALA A 122 13.63 -0.32 6.54
C ALA A 122 14.28 1.08 6.59
N MET A 123 14.51 1.62 7.78
CA MET A 123 15.01 2.99 7.94
C MET A 123 16.41 3.26 7.35
N GLY A 124 17.23 2.21 7.15
CA GLY A 124 18.57 2.35 6.59
C GLY A 124 18.63 2.92 5.17
N ILE A 125 17.51 2.93 4.45
CA ILE A 125 17.37 3.50 3.09
C ILE A 125 16.80 4.92 3.13
N THR A 126 15.94 5.22 4.11
CA THR A 126 15.11 6.43 4.11
C THR A 126 15.65 7.57 4.97
N GLN A 127 16.56 7.29 5.92
CA GLN A 127 17.12 8.31 6.83
C GLN A 127 18.34 9.05 6.27
N HIS A 128 18.44 9.14 4.94
CA HIS A 128 19.49 9.90 4.25
C HIS A 128 18.90 11.16 3.63
N THR A 129 19.74 12.16 3.35
CA THR A 129 19.32 13.34 2.58
C THR A 129 18.80 12.97 1.18
N THR A 130 19.26 11.85 0.64
CA THR A 130 18.83 11.24 -0.63
C THR A 130 17.92 10.02 -0.41
N GLY A 131 17.22 9.95 0.72
CA GLY A 131 16.39 8.79 1.07
C GLY A 131 15.29 8.51 0.05
N THR A 132 14.66 9.55 -0.50
CA THR A 132 13.69 9.44 -1.60
C THR A 132 14.33 8.83 -2.83
N ASP A 133 15.52 9.27 -3.21
CA ASP A 133 16.24 8.76 -4.38
C ASP A 133 16.59 7.28 -4.23
N ASN A 134 16.96 6.84 -3.02
CA ASN A 134 17.21 5.43 -2.75
C ASN A 134 15.95 4.58 -2.96
N VAL A 135 14.80 5.05 -2.47
CA VAL A 135 13.51 4.35 -2.63
C VAL A 135 13.12 4.29 -4.11
N LEU A 136 13.29 5.40 -4.84
CA LEU A 136 13.02 5.44 -6.28
C LEU A 136 13.96 4.50 -7.07
N ALA A 137 15.24 4.43 -6.70
CA ALA A 137 16.18 3.51 -7.34
C ALA A 137 15.81 2.03 -7.12
N LEU A 138 15.35 1.67 -5.92
CA LEU A 138 14.83 0.32 -5.63
C LEU A 138 13.54 0.02 -6.40
N ALA A 139 12.63 0.99 -6.50
CA ALA A 139 11.42 0.87 -7.30
C ALA A 139 11.74 0.67 -8.79
N ASN A 140 12.67 1.46 -9.33
CA ASN A 140 13.13 1.34 -10.71
C ASN A 140 13.76 -0.04 -10.96
N LEU A 141 14.58 -0.54 -10.04
CA LEU A 141 15.18 -1.88 -10.15
C LEU A 141 14.12 -3.00 -10.17
N ALA A 142 13.09 -2.91 -9.31
CA ALA A 142 11.98 -3.85 -9.31
C ALA A 142 11.14 -3.78 -10.60
N MET A 143 10.83 -2.57 -11.07
CA MET A 143 10.08 -2.36 -12.32
C MET A 143 10.87 -2.83 -13.55
N LEU A 144 12.18 -2.56 -13.60
CA LEU A 144 13.09 -2.99 -14.67
C LEU A 144 13.08 -4.51 -14.86
N THR A 145 12.85 -5.26 -13.79
CA THR A 145 12.86 -6.72 -13.78
C THR A 145 11.46 -7.35 -13.69
N GLY A 146 10.39 -6.55 -13.81
CA GLY A 146 9.01 -7.03 -13.73
C GLY A 146 8.59 -7.57 -12.36
N ASN A 147 9.34 -7.24 -11.30
CA ASN A 147 9.10 -7.70 -9.92
C ASN A 147 8.09 -6.82 -9.18
N VAL A 148 6.96 -6.47 -9.84
CA VAL A 148 5.86 -5.67 -9.27
C VAL A 148 4.53 -6.30 -9.67
N GLY A 149 3.63 -6.50 -8.70
CA GLY A 149 2.31 -7.11 -8.92
C GLY A 149 2.35 -8.63 -9.06
N LYS A 150 3.41 -9.29 -8.58
CA LYS A 150 3.59 -10.75 -8.59
C LYS A 150 3.85 -11.29 -7.19
N GLU A 151 3.36 -12.49 -6.90
CA GLU A 151 3.61 -13.17 -5.63
C GLU A 151 5.13 -13.41 -5.40
N GLY A 152 5.57 -13.17 -4.16
CA GLY A 152 6.98 -13.28 -3.77
C GLY A 152 7.89 -12.17 -4.33
N SER A 153 7.32 -11.13 -4.93
CA SER A 153 8.06 -9.99 -5.48
C SER A 153 7.80 -8.69 -4.72
N GLY A 154 8.14 -7.55 -5.34
CA GLY A 154 7.76 -6.23 -4.86
C GLY A 154 8.82 -5.52 -4.05
N VAL A 155 8.49 -4.28 -3.70
CA VAL A 155 9.30 -3.37 -2.90
C VAL A 155 8.62 -3.23 -1.55
N ASN A 156 9.23 -3.82 -0.52
CA ASN A 156 8.61 -4.07 0.77
C ASN A 156 9.28 -3.21 1.86
N PRO A 157 8.83 -1.96 2.07
CA PRO A 157 9.27 -1.13 3.19
C PRO A 157 8.73 -1.69 4.51
N LEU A 158 9.60 -2.25 5.33
CA LEU A 158 9.25 -2.69 6.68
C LEU A 158 9.05 -1.47 7.59
N ARG A 159 7.79 -1.24 7.93
CA ARG A 159 7.36 -0.18 8.85
C ARG A 159 7.76 -0.53 10.28
N GLY A 160 8.21 0.48 11.04
CA GLY A 160 8.82 0.26 12.36
C GLY A 160 7.80 -0.04 13.47
N GLN A 161 6.88 0.90 13.73
CA GLN A 161 5.91 0.77 14.82
C GLN A 161 4.72 -0.12 14.42
N ASN A 162 4.09 -0.76 15.40
CA ASN A 162 2.99 -1.72 15.21
C ASN A 162 1.81 -1.17 14.37
N ASN A 163 1.50 0.13 14.49
CA ASN A 163 0.35 0.75 13.85
C ASN A 163 0.71 2.04 13.09
N VAL A 164 1.96 2.21 12.66
CA VAL A 164 2.31 3.38 11.82
C VAL A 164 1.58 3.32 10.47
N GLN A 165 1.31 2.12 9.95
CA GLN A 165 0.49 1.95 8.75
C GLN A 165 -0.94 2.44 9.01
N GLY A 166 -1.61 1.95 10.06
CA GLY A 166 -2.97 2.38 10.40
C GLY A 166 -3.07 3.86 10.77
N ALA A 167 -2.05 4.44 11.41
CA ALA A 167 -2.02 5.89 11.64
C ALA A 167 -2.01 6.69 10.33
N CYS A 168 -1.20 6.27 9.35
CA CYS A 168 -1.20 6.87 8.01
C CYS A 168 -2.53 6.63 7.29
N ASP A 169 -3.10 5.42 7.39
CA ASP A 169 -4.39 5.07 6.77
C ASP A 169 -5.52 5.93 7.34
N LEU A 170 -5.44 6.33 8.61
CA LEU A 170 -6.37 7.24 9.27
C LEU A 170 -6.06 8.73 9.05
N GLY A 171 -5.13 9.06 8.14
CA GLY A 171 -4.83 10.45 7.81
C GLY A 171 -4.14 11.21 8.94
N ALA A 172 -3.36 10.54 9.81
CA ALA A 172 -2.48 11.19 10.78
C ALA A 172 -1.24 11.80 10.09
N LEU A 173 -1.46 12.46 8.95
CA LEU A 173 -0.49 13.09 8.07
C LEU A 173 -1.05 14.48 7.70
N PRO A 174 -0.19 15.50 7.52
CA PRO A 174 -0.66 16.87 7.33
C PRO A 174 -1.35 17.12 5.98
N ASN A 175 -1.25 16.19 5.03
CA ASN A 175 -1.63 16.40 3.63
C ASN A 175 -2.74 15.46 3.13
N VAL A 176 -3.23 14.53 3.96
CA VAL A 176 -4.29 13.59 3.57
C VAL A 176 -5.28 13.37 4.71
N PHE A 177 -6.55 13.19 4.35
CA PHE A 177 -7.60 12.60 5.17
C PHE A 177 -7.49 11.06 5.21
N PRO A 178 -8.29 10.35 6.04
CA PRO A 178 -8.34 8.89 6.02
C PRO A 178 -8.51 8.28 4.62
N GLY A 179 -7.85 7.17 4.35
CA GLY A 179 -7.85 6.51 3.05
C GLY A 179 -7.00 7.23 1.99
N TYR A 180 -5.98 8.00 2.42
CA TYR A 180 -5.06 8.74 1.53
C TYR A 180 -5.75 9.77 0.62
N GLN A 181 -6.87 10.33 1.07
CA GLN A 181 -7.64 11.33 0.34
C GLN A 181 -6.99 12.73 0.48
N PRO A 182 -6.52 13.39 -0.59
CA PRO A 182 -5.79 14.66 -0.48
C PRO A 182 -6.59 15.78 0.20
N VAL A 183 -5.97 16.51 1.12
CA VAL A 183 -6.63 17.66 1.78
C VAL A 183 -6.84 18.84 0.83
N GLU A 184 -6.06 18.92 -0.26
CA GLU A 184 -6.14 19.97 -1.27
C GLU A 184 -7.37 19.83 -2.18
N ASP A 185 -7.95 18.64 -2.25
CA ASP A 185 -9.17 18.40 -3.02
C ASP A 185 -10.37 19.02 -2.31
N LYS A 186 -11.06 19.92 -3.02
CA LYS A 186 -12.18 20.69 -2.49
C LYS A 186 -13.39 19.80 -2.16
N GLU A 187 -13.72 18.83 -3.00
CA GLU A 187 -14.88 17.96 -2.78
C GLU A 187 -14.66 17.06 -1.56
N ILE A 188 -13.44 16.55 -1.42
CA ILE A 188 -13.02 15.78 -0.25
C ILE A 188 -13.06 16.65 1.00
N ARG A 189 -12.54 17.88 0.94
CA ARG A 189 -12.56 18.80 2.08
C ARG A 189 -13.99 19.10 2.52
N GLU A 190 -14.90 19.41 1.59
CA GLU A 190 -16.32 19.64 1.92
C GLU A 190 -16.97 18.40 2.54
N LYS A 191 -16.65 17.19 2.06
CA LYS A 191 -17.10 15.92 2.65
C LYS A 191 -16.65 15.82 4.11
N PHE A 192 -15.38 16.09 4.42
CA PHE A 192 -14.86 16.02 5.79
C PHE A 192 -15.27 17.20 6.69
N GLU A 193 -15.55 18.38 6.13
CA GLU A 193 -16.09 19.53 6.87
C GLU A 193 -17.54 19.31 7.34
N ARG A 194 -18.34 18.60 6.54
CA ARG A 194 -19.73 18.23 6.91
C ARG A 194 -19.77 17.09 7.93
N MET A 195 -18.70 16.30 8.02
CA MET A 195 -18.58 15.23 9.01
C MET A 195 -18.06 15.81 10.34
N GLY A 196 -18.98 16.03 11.30
CA GLY A 196 -18.59 16.38 12.68
C GLY A 196 -17.83 15.26 13.40
N SER A 197 -18.06 14.01 13.00
CA SER A 197 -17.34 12.80 13.42
C SER A 197 -17.40 11.77 12.29
N GLY A 198 -16.30 11.05 12.03
CA GLY A 198 -16.24 10.00 11.00
C GLY A 198 -15.71 8.70 11.59
N GLY A 199 -16.30 7.57 11.20
CA GLY A 199 -15.83 6.22 11.50
C GLY A 199 -15.44 5.52 10.21
N MET A 200 -14.37 4.72 10.25
CA MET A 200 -13.99 3.82 9.16
C MET A 200 -14.21 2.39 9.65
N VAL A 201 -15.04 1.63 8.95
CA VAL A 201 -15.29 0.22 9.25
C VAL A 201 -14.62 -0.61 8.15
N VAL A 202 -13.71 -1.50 8.55
CA VAL A 202 -13.03 -2.45 7.65
C VAL A 202 -13.83 -3.74 7.66
N MET A 203 -14.19 -4.22 6.48
CA MET A 203 -15.00 -5.42 6.27
C MET A 203 -14.24 -6.39 5.35
N ASP A 204 -14.50 -7.68 5.50
CA ASP A 204 -13.99 -8.73 4.61
C ASP A 204 -15.08 -9.25 3.66
N ASP A 205 -14.72 -10.16 2.74
CA ASP A 205 -15.64 -10.72 1.77
C ASP A 205 -16.73 -11.63 2.38
N ASN A 206 -16.66 -11.92 3.69
CA ASN A 206 -17.66 -12.72 4.41
C ASN A 206 -18.73 -11.85 5.09
N THR A 207 -18.64 -10.52 4.94
CA THR A 207 -19.53 -9.57 5.62
C THR A 207 -20.79 -9.31 4.78
N CYS A 208 -21.98 -9.47 5.38
CA CYS A 208 -23.25 -9.18 4.72
C CYS A 208 -23.52 -7.67 4.65
N MET A 209 -23.51 -7.10 3.44
CA MET A 209 -23.71 -5.65 3.26
C MET A 209 -25.09 -5.14 3.70
N VAL A 210 -26.13 -5.97 3.59
CA VAL A 210 -27.48 -5.61 4.07
C VAL A 210 -27.51 -5.52 5.60
N ASP A 211 -26.80 -6.43 6.27
CA ASP A 211 -26.69 -6.44 7.74
C ASP A 211 -25.92 -5.22 8.24
N ILE A 212 -24.87 -4.82 7.53
CA ILE A 212 -24.12 -3.59 7.78
C ILE A 212 -25.00 -2.35 7.59
N ALA A 213 -25.76 -2.27 6.50
CA ALA A 213 -26.68 -1.16 6.27
C ALA A 213 -27.73 -1.06 7.39
N ARG A 214 -28.25 -2.21 7.85
CA ARG A 214 -29.18 -2.28 8.99
C ARG A 214 -28.53 -1.75 10.26
N PHE A 215 -27.35 -2.28 10.61
CA PHE A 215 -26.61 -1.87 11.81
C PHE A 215 -26.34 -0.36 11.85
N PHE A 216 -25.90 0.22 10.73
CA PHE A 216 -25.68 1.67 10.65
C PHE A 216 -26.97 2.47 10.80
N LEU A 217 -28.07 2.05 10.18
CA LEU A 217 -29.34 2.75 10.31
C LEU A 217 -29.95 2.64 11.70
N GLU A 218 -29.79 1.49 12.37
CA GLU A 218 -30.17 1.30 13.78
C GLU A 218 -29.39 2.28 14.67
N PHE A 219 -28.06 2.34 14.51
CA PHE A 219 -27.23 3.31 15.24
C PHE A 219 -27.68 4.76 15.00
N VAL A 220 -27.88 5.15 13.73
CA VAL A 220 -28.31 6.53 13.41
C VAL A 220 -29.71 6.81 13.94
N GLN A 221 -30.61 5.82 13.97
CA GLN A 221 -31.93 5.96 14.56
C GLN A 221 -31.86 6.20 16.07
N ASP A 222 -31.01 5.43 16.78
CA ASP A 222 -30.84 5.52 18.23
C ASP A 222 -30.15 6.83 18.66
N GLU A 223 -29.16 7.29 17.88
CA GLU A 223 -28.42 8.54 18.15
C GLU A 223 -29.14 9.80 17.61
N SER A 224 -30.20 9.64 16.83
CA SER A 224 -30.94 10.77 16.28
C SER A 224 -31.71 11.52 17.37
N CYS A 225 -31.61 12.85 17.36
CA CYS A 225 -32.46 13.69 18.20
C CYS A 225 -33.95 13.66 17.83
N GLY A 226 -34.31 13.07 16.67
CA GLY A 226 -35.69 12.88 16.23
C GLY A 226 -36.49 14.16 15.92
N LYS A 227 -35.83 15.32 15.77
CA LYS A 227 -36.51 16.62 15.60
C LYS A 227 -37.23 16.77 14.25
N CYS A 228 -36.67 16.29 13.15
CA CYS A 228 -37.31 16.36 11.84
C CYS A 228 -38.07 15.06 11.52
N VAL A 229 -39.26 15.21 10.93
CA VAL A 229 -40.12 14.08 10.55
C VAL A 229 -39.45 13.14 9.54
N PRO A 230 -38.75 13.63 8.49
CA PRO A 230 -38.07 12.77 7.52
C PRO A 230 -37.08 11.82 8.18
N CYS A 231 -36.19 12.31 9.04
CA CYS A 231 -35.26 11.45 9.78
C CYS A 231 -36.00 10.53 10.77
N ARG A 232 -36.86 11.08 11.64
CA ARG A 232 -37.51 10.30 12.72
C ARG A 232 -38.36 9.13 12.22
N ILE A 233 -39.10 9.32 11.13
CA ILE A 233 -39.99 8.29 10.58
C ILE A 233 -39.29 7.53 9.47
N GLY A 234 -38.58 8.22 8.58
CA GLY A 234 -37.95 7.60 7.42
C GLY A 234 -36.88 6.59 7.80
N THR A 235 -35.97 6.91 8.72
CA THR A 235 -34.94 5.93 9.13
C THR A 235 -35.56 4.70 9.79
N LYS A 236 -36.60 4.88 10.61
CA LYS A 236 -37.34 3.76 11.22
C LYS A 236 -37.96 2.84 10.17
N ARG A 237 -38.60 3.40 9.12
CA ARG A 237 -39.17 2.59 8.02
C ARG A 237 -38.09 1.84 7.25
N MET A 238 -36.94 2.48 7.02
CA MET A 238 -35.81 1.83 6.35
C MET A 238 -35.25 0.67 7.19
N VAL A 239 -35.13 0.82 8.52
CA VAL A 239 -34.72 -0.26 9.42
C VAL A 239 -35.71 -1.42 9.39
N GLU A 240 -37.02 -1.14 9.41
CA GLU A 240 -38.06 -2.18 9.30
C GLU A 240 -37.93 -3.00 8.01
N ILE A 241 -37.68 -2.35 6.86
CA ILE A 241 -37.46 -3.02 5.58
C ILE A 241 -36.18 -3.87 5.62
N LEU A 242 -35.06 -3.30 6.07
CA LEU A 242 -33.79 -4.04 6.15
C LEU A 242 -33.87 -5.23 7.11
N MET A 243 -34.59 -5.10 8.24
CA MET A 243 -34.85 -6.22 9.15
C MET A 243 -35.55 -7.37 8.43
N ARG A 244 -36.63 -7.10 7.69
CA ARG A 244 -37.34 -8.11 6.89
C ARG A 244 -36.40 -8.80 5.91
N ILE A 245 -35.63 -8.03 5.15
CA ILE A 245 -34.66 -8.58 4.17
C ILE A 245 -33.65 -9.49 4.88
N THR A 246 -33.05 -9.04 6.00
CA THR A 246 -32.07 -9.85 6.75
C THR A 246 -32.65 -11.11 7.40
N GLN A 247 -33.97 -11.15 7.63
CA GLN A 247 -34.67 -12.30 8.18
C GLN A 247 -35.22 -13.26 7.10
N GLY A 248 -35.02 -12.93 5.82
CA GLY A 248 -35.54 -13.71 4.69
C GLY A 248 -37.02 -13.45 4.38
N GLU A 249 -37.59 -12.38 4.93
CA GLU A 249 -38.98 -11.95 4.74
C GLU A 249 -39.11 -10.77 3.76
N GLY A 250 -38.08 -10.52 2.94
CA GLY A 250 -38.06 -9.42 1.98
C GLY A 250 -39.02 -9.62 0.79
N GLU A 251 -39.58 -8.52 0.31
CA GLU A 251 -40.46 -8.46 -0.86
C GLU A 251 -39.71 -7.87 -2.08
N ALA A 252 -40.17 -8.16 -3.30
CA ALA A 252 -39.50 -7.68 -4.51
C ALA A 252 -39.47 -6.14 -4.63
N GLU A 253 -40.46 -5.47 -4.04
CA GLU A 253 -40.63 -4.01 -4.05
C GLU A 253 -39.80 -3.31 -2.96
N ASP A 254 -39.23 -4.06 -2.02
CA ASP A 254 -38.53 -3.47 -0.86
C ASP A 254 -37.34 -2.62 -1.24
N ILE A 255 -36.61 -3.00 -2.30
CA ILE A 255 -35.43 -2.25 -2.74
C ILE A 255 -35.84 -0.89 -3.32
N GLU A 256 -36.88 -0.85 -4.16
CA GLU A 256 -37.40 0.40 -4.74
C GLU A 256 -37.93 1.32 -3.64
N HIS A 257 -38.73 0.80 -2.71
CA HIS A 257 -39.23 1.55 -1.58
C HIS A 257 -38.09 2.07 -0.67
N LEU A 258 -37.05 1.25 -0.44
CA LEU A 258 -35.91 1.63 0.36
C LEU A 258 -35.10 2.76 -0.29
N GLU A 259 -34.91 2.72 -1.62
CA GLU A 259 -34.25 3.80 -2.37
C GLU A 259 -35.05 5.11 -2.35
N GLU A 260 -36.36 5.06 -2.54
CA GLU A 260 -37.22 6.24 -2.50
C GLU A 260 -37.21 6.89 -1.11
N LEU A 261 -37.37 6.08 -0.06
CA LEU A 261 -37.28 6.55 1.32
C LEU A 261 -35.89 7.13 1.62
N ALA A 262 -34.83 6.47 1.16
CA ALA A 262 -33.46 6.92 1.32
C ALA A 262 -33.24 8.32 0.72
N ARG A 263 -33.71 8.56 -0.51
CA ARG A 263 -33.60 9.88 -1.16
C ARG A 263 -34.43 10.93 -0.43
N MET A 264 -35.65 10.61 -0.03
CA MET A 264 -36.51 11.52 0.73
C MET A 264 -35.87 11.92 2.07
N VAL A 265 -35.31 10.95 2.82
CA VAL A 265 -34.62 11.23 4.08
C VAL A 265 -33.40 12.10 3.86
N LYS A 266 -32.62 11.84 2.80
CA LYS A 266 -31.44 12.61 2.44
C LYS A 266 -31.77 14.07 2.11
N ASP A 267 -32.79 14.30 1.30
CA ASP A 267 -33.09 15.63 0.77
C ASP A 267 -33.90 16.50 1.76
N ALA A 268 -34.75 15.87 2.58
CA ALA A 268 -35.67 16.59 3.48
C ALA A 268 -35.20 16.69 4.93
N SER A 269 -34.08 16.04 5.31
CA SER A 269 -33.54 16.13 6.67
C SER A 269 -32.84 17.46 6.96
N LEU A 270 -33.01 17.96 8.19
CA LEU A 270 -32.55 19.29 8.58
C LEU A 270 -31.06 19.38 8.92
N CYS A 271 -30.42 18.27 9.29
CA CYS A 271 -29.02 18.24 9.73
C CYS A 271 -28.22 17.17 9.01
N GLY A 272 -26.89 17.29 9.08
CA GLY A 272 -25.96 16.35 8.45
C GLY A 272 -26.24 14.89 8.81
N LEU A 273 -26.46 14.57 10.09
CA LEU A 273 -26.77 13.20 10.53
C LEU A 273 -27.99 12.62 9.81
N GLY A 274 -29.09 13.37 9.71
CA GLY A 274 -30.29 12.93 9.01
C GLY A 274 -30.09 12.83 7.50
N GLN A 275 -29.34 13.76 6.90
CA GLN A 275 -29.03 13.75 5.47
C GLN A 275 -28.11 12.59 5.09
N THR A 276 -27.22 12.17 5.99
CA THR A 276 -26.28 11.06 5.75
C THR A 276 -26.78 9.71 6.25
N ALA A 277 -27.84 9.67 7.07
CA ALA A 277 -28.46 8.44 7.56
C ALA A 277 -28.70 7.39 6.45
N PRO A 278 -29.23 7.75 5.26
CA PRO A 278 -29.53 6.77 4.23
C PRO A 278 -28.33 6.38 3.36
N ASN A 279 -27.14 6.93 3.59
CA ASN A 279 -25.95 6.64 2.76
C ASN A 279 -25.61 5.15 2.66
N PRO A 280 -25.66 4.34 3.74
CA PRO A 280 -25.36 2.91 3.65
C PRO A 280 -26.28 2.13 2.71
N VAL A 281 -27.47 2.66 2.39
CA VAL A 281 -28.38 2.09 1.39
C VAL A 281 -28.05 2.61 -0.01
N LEU A 282 -27.70 3.89 -0.13
CA LEU A 282 -27.45 4.55 -1.42
C LEU A 282 -26.05 4.31 -1.98
N SER A 283 -25.11 3.81 -1.17
CA SER A 283 -23.70 3.60 -1.53
C SER A 283 -23.29 2.13 -1.69
N THR A 284 -24.15 1.19 -1.28
CA THR A 284 -24.02 -0.25 -1.56
C THR A 284 -24.72 -0.60 -2.84
#